data_AF-A0A2E0JZY7-F1
#
_entry.id   AF-A0A2E0JZY7-F1
#
_cell.length_a   1.000
_cell.length_b   1.000
_cell.length_c   1.000
_cell.angle_alpha   90.00
_cell.angle_beta   90.00
_cell.angle_gamma   90.00
#
_symmetry.space_group_name_H-M   'P 1'
#
loop_
_entity.id
_entity.type
_entity.pdbx_description
1 polymer ?
#
loop_
_entity_poly.entity_id
_entity_poly.type
_entity_poly.pdbx_seq_one_letter_code
_entity_poly.pdbx_strand_id
1 'polypeptide(L)'
;MFGTADPRVAFWLPLVLSSLALGFWLTDRKDLRKRLTIPTFVVSIALIVSFGTSTRGEDGPETALLAVFLHMLVPVTFMAAGTLIATFSGPSPVGPLPRGLRPMGFVMAYSGLLWIAWMLISEPPSAIANGIGQTIWGTWVDTFLTVLILVSALAGAFCIMMGEERQKEALSLAGLSIAGCVMFYEIMSDGSEGMNASNWHDIHWGELMFVFGGMLGTVTAIMVFIALVYIAEKRAPDPDVIPPLTEEEKIVVEAVLRSNLNLMEGEE
;
A
#
# COMPACT_ATOMS: atom_id res chain seq x y z
N MET A 1 -1.71 10.95 36.16
CA MET A 1 -1.92 9.49 36.01
C MET A 1 -2.42 9.28 34.60
N PHE A 2 -1.64 8.62 33.73
CA PHE A 2 -2.08 8.31 32.36
C PHE A 2 -3.18 7.25 32.44
N GLY A 3 -4.43 7.65 32.18
CA GLY A 3 -5.54 6.73 32.08
C GLY A 3 -5.51 5.98 30.74
N THR A 4 -6.14 4.82 30.69
CA THR A 4 -6.35 4.06 29.44
C THR A 4 -7.21 4.78 28.40
N ALA A 5 -7.74 5.97 28.73
CA ALA A 5 -8.47 6.87 27.85
C ALA A 5 -7.60 7.97 27.21
N ASP A 6 -6.31 8.09 27.55
CA ASP A 6 -5.43 9.12 26.98
C ASP A 6 -5.00 8.73 25.54
N PRO A 7 -5.30 9.54 24.50
CA PRO A 7 -4.90 9.29 23.11
C PRO A 7 -3.41 9.01 22.93
N ARG A 8 -2.55 9.57 23.79
CA ARG A 8 -1.09 9.37 23.73
C ARG A 8 -0.67 7.94 24.04
N VAL A 9 -1.31 7.30 25.01
CA VAL A 9 -1.01 5.93 25.42
C VAL A 9 -1.79 4.92 24.60
N ALA A 10 -2.93 5.34 24.06
CA ALA A 10 -3.87 4.42 23.47
C ALA A 10 -3.83 4.39 21.92
N PHE A 11 -3.44 5.48 21.27
CA PHE A 11 -3.25 5.54 19.82
C PHE A 11 -1.76 5.54 19.44
N TRP A 12 -0.98 6.47 20.00
CA TRP A 12 0.42 6.66 19.60
C TRP A 12 1.36 5.56 20.08
N LEU A 13 1.19 5.08 21.32
CA LEU A 13 2.07 4.05 21.88
C LEU A 13 1.93 2.71 21.14
N PRO A 14 0.73 2.19 20.79
CA PRO A 14 0.64 1.01 19.93
C PRO A 14 1.23 1.25 18.54
N LEU A 15 1.09 2.44 17.96
CA LEU A 15 1.68 2.77 16.66
C LEU A 15 3.22 2.76 16.70
N VAL A 16 3.82 3.25 17.79
CA VAL A 16 5.26 3.14 18.03
C VAL A 16 5.69 1.70 18.25
N LEU A 17 4.90 0.91 18.99
CA LEU A 17 5.21 -0.51 19.22
C LEU A 17 5.10 -1.36 17.95
N SER A 18 4.14 -1.08 17.07
CA SER A 18 3.99 -1.78 15.79
C SER A 18 5.13 -1.45 14.82
N SER A 19 5.54 -0.17 14.74
CA SER A 19 6.70 0.23 13.95
C SER A 19 8.01 -0.35 14.49
N LEU A 20 8.19 -0.40 15.81
CA LEU A 20 9.31 -1.10 16.45
C LEU A 20 9.30 -2.60 16.16
N ALA A 21 8.13 -3.24 16.21
CA ALA A 21 8.00 -4.66 15.89
C ALA A 21 8.43 -4.94 14.44
N LEU A 22 8.02 -4.10 13.49
CA LEU A 22 8.46 -4.17 12.09
C LEU A 22 9.98 -3.97 11.96
N GLY A 23 10.54 -2.99 12.67
CA GLY A 23 12.00 -2.77 12.71
C GLY A 23 12.77 -3.97 13.25
N PHE A 24 12.28 -4.60 14.32
CA PHE A 24 12.86 -5.82 14.89
C PHE A 24 12.69 -7.04 13.98
N TRP A 25 11.63 -7.09 13.19
CA TRP A 25 11.39 -8.18 12.23
C TRP A 25 12.43 -8.18 11.10
N LEU A 26 12.81 -6.99 10.62
CA LEU A 26 13.80 -6.76 9.58
C LEU A 26 15.25 -7.07 10.03
N THR A 27 15.49 -7.25 11.32
CA THR A 27 16.82 -7.56 11.86
C THR A 27 17.22 -9.02 11.60
N ASP A 28 18.51 -9.33 11.66
CA ASP A 28 19.02 -10.68 11.39
C ASP A 28 18.43 -11.73 12.37
N ARG A 29 18.24 -12.97 11.90
CA ARG A 29 17.64 -14.08 12.67
C ARG A 29 18.38 -14.39 13.97
N LYS A 30 19.67 -14.07 14.04
CA LYS A 30 20.51 -14.31 15.22
C LYS A 30 20.45 -13.17 16.26
N ASP A 31 19.86 -12.03 15.90
CA ASP A 31 19.75 -10.90 16.81
C ASP A 31 18.65 -11.14 17.85
N LEU A 32 18.96 -10.84 19.11
CA LEU A 32 18.05 -11.00 20.25
C LEU A 32 16.80 -10.11 20.11
N ARG A 33 16.94 -8.99 19.37
CA ARG A 33 15.84 -8.05 19.03
C ARG A 33 14.75 -8.72 18.20
N LYS A 34 15.09 -9.68 17.34
CA LYS A 34 14.13 -10.45 16.54
C LYS A 34 13.18 -11.28 17.39
N ARG A 35 13.65 -11.74 18.56
CA ARG A 35 12.82 -12.47 19.53
C ARG A 35 11.81 -11.56 20.23
N LEU A 36 12.08 -10.25 20.28
CA LEU A 36 11.17 -9.25 20.84
C LEU A 36 10.07 -8.84 19.86
N THR A 37 10.21 -9.10 18.55
CA THR A 37 9.19 -8.79 17.53
C THR A 37 7.81 -9.30 17.89
N ILE A 38 7.69 -10.60 18.24
CA ILE A 38 6.40 -11.23 18.53
C ILE A 38 5.75 -10.61 19.76
N PRO A 39 6.40 -10.50 20.94
CA PRO A 39 5.76 -9.90 22.10
C PRO A 39 5.45 -8.41 21.89
N THR A 40 6.32 -7.63 21.24
CA THR A 40 6.00 -6.20 20.96
C THR A 40 4.79 -6.06 20.05
N PHE A 41 4.68 -6.92 19.04
CA PHE A 41 3.53 -6.93 18.12
C PHE A 41 2.23 -7.36 18.82
N VAL A 42 2.28 -8.41 19.63
CA VAL A 42 1.11 -8.88 20.40
C VAL A 42 0.64 -7.82 21.40
N VAL A 43 1.56 -7.17 22.12
CA VAL A 43 1.22 -6.07 23.04
C VAL A 43 0.60 -4.91 22.27
N SER A 44 1.15 -4.55 21.10
CA SER A 44 0.57 -3.52 20.25
C SER A 44 -0.87 -3.85 19.84
N ILE A 45 -1.13 -5.07 19.36
CA ILE A 45 -2.48 -5.48 18.97
C ILE A 45 -3.42 -5.50 20.16
N ALA A 46 -2.98 -6.05 21.30
CA ALA A 46 -3.80 -6.12 22.51
C ALA A 46 -4.23 -4.72 22.98
N LEU A 47 -3.33 -3.74 22.92
CA LEU A 47 -3.65 -2.35 23.25
C LEU A 47 -4.64 -1.74 22.25
N ILE A 48 -4.44 -1.96 20.94
CA ILE A 48 -5.36 -1.47 19.89
C ILE A 48 -6.78 -2.04 20.07
N VAL A 49 -6.90 -3.35 20.30
CA VAL A 49 -8.20 -4.02 20.46
C VAL A 49 -8.86 -3.64 21.78
N SER A 50 -8.10 -3.64 22.88
CA SER A 50 -8.61 -3.23 24.19
C SER A 50 -9.09 -1.79 24.18
N PHE A 51 -8.38 -0.89 23.48
CA PHE A 51 -8.79 0.50 23.39
C PHE A 51 -9.99 0.66 22.45
N GLY A 52 -9.93 0.08 21.25
CA GLY A 52 -11.02 0.14 20.26
C GLY A 52 -12.37 -0.39 20.75
N THR A 53 -12.38 -1.35 21.68
CA THR A 53 -13.61 -1.85 22.33
C THR A 53 -14.14 -0.96 23.44
N SER A 54 -13.27 -0.12 24.03
CA SER A 54 -13.61 0.74 25.17
C SER A 54 -13.92 2.19 24.77
N THR A 55 -13.40 2.64 23.64
CA THR A 55 -13.59 4.01 23.16
C THR A 55 -14.91 4.15 22.44
N ARG A 56 -15.71 5.10 22.92
CA ARG A 56 -16.75 5.75 22.12
C ARG A 56 -16.06 6.96 21.48
N GLY A 57 -16.23 7.20 20.18
CA GLY A 57 -15.48 8.21 19.41
C GLY A 57 -15.60 9.68 19.86
N GLU A 58 -16.19 9.95 21.03
CA GLU A 58 -16.57 11.27 21.53
C GLU A 58 -15.38 12.10 22.04
N ASP A 59 -14.18 11.51 22.19
CA ASP A 59 -13.07 12.11 22.95
C ASP A 59 -12.00 12.84 22.10
N GLY A 60 -11.91 12.63 20.77
CA GLY A 60 -10.89 13.30 19.91
C GLY A 60 -10.73 12.79 18.45
N PRO A 61 -9.93 13.48 17.61
CA PRO A 61 -9.69 13.09 16.22
C PRO A 61 -8.93 11.76 16.09
N GLU A 62 -8.02 11.45 17.03
CA GLU A 62 -7.24 10.21 17.03
C GLU A 62 -8.12 8.98 17.32
N THR A 63 -9.11 9.12 18.20
CA THR A 63 -10.07 8.05 18.51
C THR A 63 -11.02 7.81 17.36
N ALA A 64 -11.43 8.87 16.64
CA ALA A 64 -12.24 8.75 15.44
C ALA A 64 -11.49 8.02 14.32
N LEU A 65 -10.22 8.39 14.07
CA LEU A 65 -9.36 7.71 13.11
C LEU A 65 -9.20 6.22 13.44
N LEU A 66 -8.97 5.88 14.71
CA LEU A 66 -8.81 4.49 15.14
C LEU A 66 -10.08 3.67 14.93
N ALA A 67 -11.25 4.24 15.25
CA ALA A 67 -12.53 3.57 15.06
C ALA A 67 -12.76 3.24 13.57
N VAL A 68 -12.57 4.22 12.68
CA VAL A 68 -12.65 4.01 11.23
C VAL A 68 -11.65 2.93 10.79
N PHE A 69 -10.41 3.00 11.26
CA PHE A 69 -9.38 2.01 10.91
C PHE A 69 -9.74 0.58 11.33
N LEU A 70 -10.26 0.40 12.55
CA LEU A 70 -10.67 -0.91 13.06
C LEU A 70 -11.82 -1.52 12.26
N HIS A 71 -12.79 -0.68 11.88
CA HIS A 71 -13.89 -1.11 11.03
C HIS A 71 -13.44 -1.47 9.61
N MET A 72 -12.41 -0.80 9.06
CA MET A 72 -11.81 -1.17 7.76
C MET A 72 -10.92 -2.40 7.82
N LEU A 73 -10.29 -2.66 8.97
CA LEU A 73 -9.29 -3.72 9.08
C LEU A 73 -9.86 -5.07 8.63
N VAL A 74 -11.09 -5.39 9.01
CA VAL A 74 -11.73 -6.67 8.67
C VAL A 74 -11.94 -6.84 7.16
N PRO A 75 -12.69 -5.98 6.45
CA PRO A 75 -12.89 -6.14 5.01
C PRO A 75 -11.58 -6.04 4.22
N VAL A 76 -10.67 -5.14 4.59
CA VAL A 76 -9.38 -4.97 3.91
C VAL A 76 -8.49 -6.19 4.10
N THR A 77 -8.42 -6.77 5.30
CA THR A 77 -7.66 -8.01 5.52
C THR A 77 -8.27 -9.21 4.80
N PHE A 78 -9.60 -9.29 4.71
CA PHE A 78 -10.28 -10.29 3.87
C PHE A 78 -9.91 -10.14 2.40
N MET A 79 -9.89 -8.92 1.88
CA MET A 79 -9.46 -8.63 0.51
C MET A 79 -7.99 -8.97 0.29
N ALA A 80 -7.10 -8.55 1.18
CA ALA A 80 -5.66 -8.80 1.07
C ALA A 80 -5.33 -10.29 1.18
N ALA A 81 -5.93 -11.02 2.13
CA ALA A 81 -5.76 -12.45 2.24
C ALA A 81 -6.34 -13.18 1.02
N GLY A 82 -7.52 -12.75 0.55
CA GLY A 82 -8.16 -13.30 -0.64
C GLY A 82 -7.33 -13.13 -1.90
N THR A 83 -6.76 -11.94 -2.14
CA THR A 83 -5.89 -11.67 -3.29
C THR A 83 -4.60 -12.48 -3.19
N LEU A 84 -3.95 -12.55 -2.02
CA LEU A 84 -2.76 -13.38 -1.81
C LEU A 84 -3.02 -14.86 -2.13
N ILE A 85 -4.12 -15.42 -1.62
CA ILE A 85 -4.52 -16.80 -1.91
C ILE A 85 -4.77 -16.96 -3.42
N ALA A 86 -5.50 -16.03 -4.05
CA ALA A 86 -5.81 -16.09 -5.48
C ALA A 86 -4.57 -16.02 -6.38
N THR A 87 -3.57 -15.20 -6.01
CA THR A 87 -2.32 -15.04 -6.74
C THR A 87 -1.40 -16.25 -6.59
N PHE A 88 -1.17 -16.73 -5.37
CA PHE A 88 -0.21 -17.82 -5.10
C PHE A 88 -0.76 -19.23 -5.32
N SER A 89 -2.07 -19.40 -5.49
CA SER A 89 -2.70 -20.68 -5.89
C SER A 89 -2.81 -20.85 -7.42
N GLY A 90 -2.45 -19.82 -8.19
CA GLY A 90 -2.38 -19.87 -9.64
C GLY A 90 -1.13 -20.59 -10.17
N PRO A 91 -0.95 -20.64 -11.50
CA PRO A 91 0.29 -21.08 -12.13
C PRO A 91 1.38 -20.01 -11.90
N SER A 92 1.90 -19.97 -10.68
CA SER A 92 2.96 -19.04 -10.26
C SER A 92 4.31 -19.76 -10.28
N PRO A 93 5.40 -19.09 -10.71
CA PRO A 93 6.74 -19.66 -10.73
C PRO A 93 7.35 -19.87 -9.32
N VAL A 94 6.73 -19.33 -8.27
CA VAL A 94 7.07 -19.61 -6.87
C VAL A 94 6.10 -20.66 -6.31
N GLY A 95 6.62 -21.62 -5.53
CA GLY A 95 5.92 -22.83 -5.09
C GLY A 95 4.42 -22.64 -4.81
N PRO A 96 3.53 -23.24 -5.61
CA PRO A 96 2.12 -22.89 -5.60
C PRO A 96 1.40 -23.45 -4.37
N LEU A 97 0.52 -22.64 -3.78
CA LEU A 97 -0.50 -23.13 -2.88
C LEU A 97 -1.39 -24.15 -3.61
N PRO A 98 -2.06 -25.08 -2.89
CA PRO A 98 -2.96 -26.04 -3.51
C PRO A 98 -3.94 -25.37 -4.49
N ARG A 99 -3.97 -25.83 -5.74
CA ARG A 99 -4.77 -25.22 -6.82
C ARG A 99 -6.26 -25.09 -6.49
N GLY A 100 -6.77 -25.96 -5.61
CA GLY A 100 -8.16 -25.92 -5.13
C GLY A 100 -8.51 -24.70 -4.26
N LEU A 101 -7.51 -23.98 -3.74
CA LEU A 101 -7.73 -22.78 -2.91
C LEU A 101 -7.95 -21.50 -3.73
N ARG A 102 -7.71 -21.53 -5.05
CA ARG A 102 -7.92 -20.36 -5.92
C ARG A 102 -9.34 -19.78 -5.88
N PRO A 103 -10.42 -20.58 -6.01
CA PRO A 103 -11.77 -20.05 -5.89
C PRO A 103 -12.05 -19.47 -4.49
N MET A 104 -11.46 -20.04 -3.43
CA MET A 104 -11.59 -19.50 -2.08
C MET A 104 -10.98 -18.09 -1.98
N GLY A 105 -9.82 -17.86 -2.61
CA GLY A 105 -9.21 -16.53 -2.67
C GLY A 105 -10.11 -15.48 -3.32
N PHE A 106 -10.73 -15.82 -4.46
CA PHE A 106 -11.70 -14.94 -5.12
C PHE A 106 -12.95 -14.69 -4.26
N VAL A 107 -13.51 -15.72 -3.63
CA VAL A 107 -14.66 -15.57 -2.74
C VAL A 107 -14.34 -14.64 -1.57
N MET A 108 -13.17 -14.80 -0.95
CA MET A 108 -12.72 -13.91 0.14
C MET A 108 -12.56 -12.47 -0.36
N ALA A 109 -11.94 -12.26 -1.52
CA ALA A 109 -11.76 -10.92 -2.08
C ALA A 109 -13.10 -10.24 -2.41
N TYR A 110 -14.01 -10.94 -3.10
CA TYR A 110 -15.34 -10.40 -3.40
C TYR A 110 -16.19 -10.20 -2.14
N SER A 111 -16.07 -11.06 -1.13
CA SER A 111 -16.79 -10.89 0.14
C SER A 111 -16.34 -9.63 0.89
N GLY A 112 -15.04 -9.32 0.89
CA GLY A 112 -14.52 -8.08 1.48
C GLY A 112 -14.99 -6.85 0.70
N LEU A 113 -15.03 -6.94 -0.63
CA LEU A 113 -15.58 -5.87 -1.47
C LEU A 113 -17.09 -5.64 -1.22
N LEU A 114 -17.88 -6.72 -1.15
CA LEU A 114 -19.30 -6.65 -0.82
C LEU A 114 -19.54 -6.11 0.58
N TRP A 115 -18.67 -6.42 1.53
CA TRP A 115 -18.72 -5.84 2.87
C TRP A 115 -18.51 -4.33 2.80
N ILE A 116 -17.50 -3.84 2.07
CA ILE A 116 -17.29 -2.40 1.87
C ILE A 116 -18.51 -1.77 1.19
N ALA A 117 -19.06 -2.41 0.15
CA ALA A 117 -20.26 -1.92 -0.52
C ALA A 117 -21.47 -1.84 0.43
N TRP A 118 -21.65 -2.82 1.31
CA TRP A 118 -22.67 -2.79 2.35
C TRP A 118 -22.44 -1.66 3.36
N MET A 119 -21.20 -1.51 3.81
CA MET A 119 -20.75 -0.48 4.74
C MET A 119 -20.90 0.94 4.18
N LEU A 120 -20.93 1.05 2.86
CA LEU A 120 -21.10 2.30 2.14
C LEU A 120 -22.56 2.77 2.09
N ILE A 121 -23.49 1.83 2.01
CA ILE A 121 -24.93 2.08 1.98
C ILE A 121 -25.49 2.21 3.40
N SER A 122 -24.94 1.43 4.34
CA SER A 122 -25.31 1.50 5.75
C SER A 122 -24.69 2.70 6.46
N GLU A 123 -25.23 3.05 7.62
CA GLU A 123 -24.67 4.10 8.48
C GLU A 123 -23.14 3.97 8.64
N PRO A 124 -22.40 5.08 8.46
CA PRO A 124 -20.96 5.10 8.64
C PRO A 124 -20.61 4.53 10.02
N PRO A 125 -19.55 3.70 10.14
CA PRO A 125 -19.22 3.03 11.39
C PRO A 125 -18.97 4.08 12.45
N SER A 126 -19.94 4.21 13.36
CA SER A 126 -19.97 5.22 14.41
C SER A 126 -19.74 6.66 13.92
N ALA A 127 -20.85 7.32 13.56
CA ALA A 127 -20.98 8.78 13.55
C ALA A 127 -20.85 9.39 14.97
N ILE A 128 -19.68 9.27 15.62
CA ILE A 128 -19.50 9.55 17.07
C ILE A 128 -18.46 10.65 17.35
N ALA A 129 -18.07 11.47 16.37
CA ALA A 129 -17.07 12.53 16.57
C ALA A 129 -17.42 13.84 15.85
N ASN A 130 -18.50 14.54 16.24
CA ASN A 130 -18.81 15.91 15.81
C ASN A 130 -18.45 16.24 14.34
N GLY A 131 -18.84 15.39 13.38
CA GLY A 131 -18.51 15.55 11.96
C GLY A 131 -17.11 15.10 11.51
N ILE A 132 -16.07 15.11 12.36
CA ILE A 132 -14.68 14.75 11.98
C ILE A 132 -14.58 13.28 11.54
N GLY A 133 -15.22 12.36 12.28
CA GLY A 133 -15.24 10.94 11.90
C GLY A 133 -15.93 10.68 10.56
N GLN A 134 -16.97 11.48 10.25
CA GLN A 134 -17.67 11.42 8.97
C GLN A 134 -16.79 11.92 7.83
N THR A 135 -16.02 12.99 8.06
CA THR A 135 -15.00 13.46 7.10
C THR A 135 -13.95 12.40 6.84
N ILE A 136 -13.37 11.78 7.87
CA ILE A 136 -12.33 10.73 7.72
C ILE A 136 -12.88 9.53 6.94
N TRP A 137 -14.10 9.09 7.27
CA TRP A 137 -14.77 8.02 6.53
C TRP A 137 -15.04 8.41 5.07
N GLY A 138 -15.59 9.61 4.85
CA GLY A 138 -15.89 10.14 3.52
C GLY A 138 -14.64 10.25 2.65
N THR A 139 -13.54 10.79 3.19
CA THR A 139 -12.23 10.85 2.53
C THR A 139 -11.75 9.46 2.12
N TRP A 140 -11.86 8.48 3.02
CA TRP A 140 -11.43 7.11 2.73
C TRP A 140 -12.26 6.49 1.60
N VAL A 141 -13.59 6.62 1.67
CA VAL A 141 -14.51 6.12 0.65
C VAL A 141 -14.22 6.75 -0.71
N ASP A 142 -14.11 8.08 -0.74
CA ASP A 142 -13.88 8.86 -1.96
C ASP A 142 -12.58 8.42 -2.64
N THR A 143 -11.51 8.30 -1.85
CA THR A 143 -10.21 7.80 -2.31
C THR A 143 -10.30 6.35 -2.78
N PHE A 144 -10.97 5.48 -2.02
CA PHE A 144 -11.10 4.06 -2.35
C PHE A 144 -11.85 3.85 -3.67
N LEU A 145 -13.01 4.49 -3.85
CA LEU A 145 -13.79 4.40 -5.08
C LEU A 145 -13.03 4.98 -6.27
N THR A 146 -12.39 6.13 -6.11
CA THR A 146 -11.60 6.76 -7.17
C THR A 146 -10.45 5.85 -7.61
N VAL A 147 -9.70 5.30 -6.67
CA VAL A 147 -8.60 4.37 -6.97
C VAL A 147 -9.14 3.07 -7.58
N LEU A 148 -10.24 2.52 -7.07
CA LEU A 148 -10.86 1.32 -7.61
C LEU A 148 -11.29 1.51 -9.06
N ILE A 149 -11.95 2.63 -9.38
CA ILE A 149 -12.38 2.96 -10.75
C ILE A 149 -11.17 3.11 -11.66
N LEU A 150 -10.17 3.90 -11.26
CA LEU A 150 -8.98 4.17 -12.09
C LEU A 150 -8.15 2.90 -12.33
N VAL A 151 -7.85 2.14 -11.28
CA VAL A 151 -7.03 0.93 -11.38
C VAL A 151 -7.76 -0.15 -12.16
N SER A 152 -9.06 -0.35 -11.94
CA SER A 152 -9.83 -1.36 -12.69
C SER A 152 -9.99 -0.98 -14.16
N ALA A 153 -10.26 0.28 -14.49
CA ALA A 153 -10.33 0.76 -15.86
C ALA A 153 -8.98 0.62 -16.60
N LEU A 154 -7.89 1.05 -15.95
CA LEU A 154 -6.54 0.97 -16.51
C LEU A 154 -6.08 -0.48 -16.68
N ALA A 155 -6.26 -1.33 -15.66
CA ALA A 155 -5.95 -2.75 -15.75
C ALA A 155 -6.81 -3.46 -16.80
N GLY A 156 -8.09 -3.11 -16.92
CA GLY A 156 -8.99 -3.63 -17.95
C GLY A 156 -8.53 -3.26 -19.36
N ALA A 157 -8.12 -2.00 -19.57
CA ALA A 157 -7.55 -1.54 -20.84
C ALA A 157 -6.27 -2.30 -21.19
N PHE A 158 -5.38 -2.53 -20.21
CA PHE A 158 -4.18 -3.35 -20.42
C PHE A 158 -4.50 -4.81 -20.79
N CYS A 159 -5.52 -5.41 -20.17
CA CYS A 159 -5.97 -6.76 -20.52
C CYS A 159 -6.45 -6.84 -21.98
N ILE A 160 -7.15 -5.82 -22.48
CA ILE A 160 -7.58 -5.73 -23.88
C ILE A 160 -6.38 -5.58 -24.82
N MET A 161 -5.41 -4.71 -24.46
CA MET A 161 -4.20 -4.50 -25.26
C MET A 161 -3.31 -5.74 -25.38
N MET A 162 -3.29 -6.62 -24.37
CA MET A 162 -2.50 -7.85 -24.39
C MET A 162 -3.09 -8.97 -25.25
N GLY A 163 -4.33 -8.82 -25.76
CA GLY A 163 -4.93 -9.74 -26.73
C GLY A 163 -6.20 -10.44 -26.26
N GLU A 164 -6.84 -11.17 -27.18
CA GLU A 164 -8.20 -11.72 -27.02
C GLU A 164 -8.33 -12.79 -25.93
N GLU A 165 -7.24 -13.47 -25.56
CA GLU A 165 -7.27 -14.52 -24.53
C GLU A 165 -7.64 -13.97 -23.13
N ARG A 166 -7.49 -12.67 -22.89
CA ARG A 166 -7.76 -12.01 -21.60
C ARG A 166 -9.07 -11.22 -21.56
N GLN A 167 -9.94 -11.39 -22.54
CA GLN A 167 -11.22 -10.67 -22.62
C GLN A 167 -12.12 -10.91 -21.41
N LYS A 168 -12.11 -12.12 -20.84
CA LYS A 168 -12.89 -12.43 -19.62
C LYS A 168 -12.40 -11.64 -18.42
N GLU A 169 -11.10 -11.46 -18.29
CA GLU A 169 -10.48 -10.67 -17.21
C GLU A 169 -10.77 -9.18 -17.42
N ALA A 170 -10.62 -8.70 -18.66
CA ALA A 170 -10.98 -7.33 -19.03
C ALA A 170 -12.46 -7.01 -18.74
N LEU A 171 -13.38 -7.91 -19.06
CA LEU A 171 -14.81 -7.75 -18.78
C LEU A 171 -15.09 -7.67 -17.28
N SER A 172 -14.41 -8.50 -16.47
CA SER A 172 -14.57 -8.46 -15.01
C SER A 172 -14.08 -7.14 -14.41
N LEU A 173 -12.97 -6.61 -14.93
CA LEU A 173 -12.40 -5.32 -14.49
C LEU A 173 -13.25 -4.14 -14.98
N ALA A 174 -13.78 -4.21 -16.20
CA ALA A 174 -14.74 -3.23 -16.71
C ALA A 174 -16.03 -3.21 -15.88
N GLY A 175 -16.55 -4.39 -15.52
CA GLY A 175 -17.70 -4.52 -14.62
C GLY A 175 -17.44 -3.90 -13.25
N LEU A 176 -16.25 -4.13 -12.68
CA LEU A 176 -15.82 -3.52 -11.43
C LEU A 176 -15.73 -1.99 -11.53
N SER A 177 -15.18 -1.47 -12.64
CA SER A 177 -15.10 -0.03 -12.90
C SER A 177 -16.50 0.59 -13.01
N ILE A 178 -17.41 -0.03 -13.76
CA ILE A 178 -18.79 0.46 -13.93
C ILE A 178 -19.53 0.43 -12.59
N ALA A 179 -19.43 -0.66 -11.83
CA ALA A 179 -20.03 -0.74 -10.51
C ALA A 179 -19.50 0.35 -9.57
N GLY A 180 -18.18 0.57 -9.56
CA GLY A 180 -17.56 1.66 -8.82
C GLY A 180 -18.09 3.04 -9.23
N CYS A 181 -18.21 3.31 -10.54
CA CYS A 181 -18.77 4.55 -11.06
C CYS A 181 -20.23 4.77 -10.65
N VAL A 182 -21.06 3.72 -10.67
CA VAL A 182 -22.46 3.79 -10.25
C VAL A 182 -22.55 4.14 -8.76
N MET A 183 -21.78 3.45 -7.92
CA MET A 183 -21.77 3.74 -6.47
C MET A 183 -21.24 5.15 -6.17
N PHE A 184 -20.19 5.58 -6.88
CA PHE A 184 -19.65 6.93 -6.75
C PHE A 184 -20.69 7.99 -7.15
N TYR A 185 -21.39 7.77 -8.26
CA TYR A 185 -22.46 8.65 -8.72
C TYR A 185 -23.63 8.73 -7.72
N GLU A 186 -24.06 7.59 -7.17
CA GLU A 186 -25.14 7.52 -6.18
C GLU A 186 -24.80 8.35 -4.93
N ILE A 187 -23.59 8.22 -4.41
CA ILE A 187 -23.13 8.98 -3.24
C ILE A 187 -23.06 10.48 -3.51
N MET A 188 -22.56 10.87 -4.69
CA MET A 188 -22.42 12.28 -5.04
C MET A 188 -23.77 12.94 -5.38
N SER A 189 -24.74 12.19 -5.90
CA SER A 189 -26.08 12.68 -6.21
C SER A 189 -26.98 12.72 -4.98
N ASP A 190 -27.10 11.57 -4.31
CA ASP A 190 -28.16 11.33 -3.32
C ASP A 190 -27.62 11.38 -1.88
N GLY A 191 -26.30 11.33 -1.71
CA GLY A 191 -25.63 11.26 -0.42
C GLY A 191 -25.56 9.82 0.10
N SER A 192 -25.23 9.68 1.39
CA SER A 192 -25.23 8.40 2.10
C SER A 192 -26.01 8.54 3.41
N GLU A 193 -26.37 7.42 4.03
CA GLU A 193 -27.01 7.45 5.35
C GLU A 193 -26.12 8.23 6.35
N GLY A 194 -26.65 9.31 6.92
CA GLY A 194 -25.90 10.20 7.83
C GLY A 194 -25.06 11.31 7.18
N MET A 195 -25.01 11.45 5.85
CA MET A 195 -24.28 12.52 5.16
C MET A 195 -24.96 12.98 3.85
N ASN A 196 -25.25 14.28 3.74
CA ASN A 196 -25.84 14.86 2.54
C ASN A 196 -24.83 14.95 1.38
N ALA A 197 -25.33 14.96 0.14
CA ALA A 197 -24.54 15.13 -1.08
C ALA A 197 -23.61 16.37 -1.08
N SER A 198 -24.03 17.48 -0.47
CA SER A 198 -23.18 18.68 -0.35
C SER A 198 -21.89 18.43 0.43
N ASN A 199 -21.98 17.67 1.53
CA ASN A 199 -20.82 17.36 2.36
C ASN A 199 -19.87 16.40 1.62
N TRP A 200 -20.43 15.45 0.84
CA TRP A 200 -19.65 14.59 -0.04
C TRP A 200 -18.87 15.38 -1.09
N HIS A 201 -19.51 16.37 -1.72
CA HIS A 201 -18.81 17.26 -2.65
C HIS A 201 -17.70 18.07 -1.98
N ASP A 202 -17.95 18.62 -0.79
CA ASP A 202 -16.93 19.39 -0.06
C ASP A 202 -15.70 18.54 0.27
N ILE A 203 -15.92 17.30 0.72
CA ILE A 203 -14.86 16.32 0.98
C ILE A 203 -14.14 15.99 -0.33
N HIS A 204 -14.87 15.65 -1.39
CA HIS A 204 -14.30 15.28 -2.68
C HIS A 204 -13.39 16.37 -3.26
N TRP A 205 -13.85 17.64 -3.24
CA TRP A 205 -13.04 18.76 -3.70
C TRP A 205 -11.80 18.99 -2.84
N GLY A 206 -11.93 18.79 -1.52
CA GLY A 206 -10.79 18.86 -0.60
C GLY A 206 -9.72 17.82 -0.92
N GLU A 207 -10.12 16.56 -1.08
CA GLU A 207 -9.22 15.45 -1.39
C GLU A 207 -8.62 15.56 -2.78
N LEU A 208 -9.40 15.98 -3.78
CA LEU A 208 -8.94 16.21 -5.14
C LEU A 208 -7.82 17.26 -5.15
N MET A 209 -8.00 18.37 -4.43
CA MET A 209 -6.95 19.40 -4.30
C MET A 209 -5.70 18.87 -3.60
N PHE A 210 -5.86 18.02 -2.58
CA PHE A 210 -4.74 17.36 -1.92
C PHE A 210 -3.96 16.46 -2.88
N VAL A 211 -4.65 15.64 -3.67
CA VAL A 211 -4.03 14.76 -4.68
C VAL A 211 -3.32 15.56 -5.76
N PHE A 212 -3.98 16.58 -6.34
CA PHE A 212 -3.36 17.46 -7.34
C PHE A 212 -2.13 18.18 -6.79
N GLY A 213 -2.22 18.73 -5.58
CA GLY A 213 -1.10 19.37 -4.89
C GLY A 213 0.05 18.41 -4.66
N GLY A 214 -0.24 17.18 -4.19
CA GLY A 214 0.75 16.13 -3.97
C GLY A 214 1.44 15.68 -5.26
N MET A 215 0.69 15.50 -6.35
CA MET A 215 1.25 15.16 -7.67
C MET A 215 2.19 16.26 -8.19
N LEU A 216 1.73 17.52 -8.15
CA LEU A 216 2.53 18.66 -8.61
C LEU A 216 3.78 18.86 -7.76
N GLY A 217 3.67 18.70 -6.44
CA GLY A 217 4.79 18.73 -5.51
C GLY A 217 5.80 17.62 -5.80
N THR A 218 5.33 16.39 -6.07
CA THR A 218 6.19 15.24 -6.38
C THR A 218 6.94 15.44 -7.70
N VAL A 219 6.26 15.86 -8.76
CA VAL A 219 6.90 16.17 -10.05
C VAL A 219 7.94 17.27 -9.89
N THR A 220 7.61 18.33 -9.13
CA THR A 220 8.53 19.43 -8.87
C THR A 220 9.75 18.97 -8.07
N ALA A 221 9.56 18.12 -7.05
CA ALA A 221 10.65 17.54 -6.27
C ALA A 221 11.59 16.68 -7.13
N ILE A 222 11.04 15.85 -8.03
CA ILE A 222 11.82 15.06 -8.98
C ILE A 222 12.62 15.97 -9.91
N MET A 223 12.01 17.02 -10.46
CA MET A 223 12.69 17.97 -11.35
C MET A 223 13.82 18.72 -10.63
N VAL A 224 13.60 19.16 -9.39
CA VAL A 224 14.64 19.80 -8.57
C VAL A 224 15.78 18.82 -8.27
N PHE A 225 15.46 17.57 -7.94
CA PHE A 225 16.47 16.53 -7.72
C PHE A 225 17.33 16.29 -8.97
N ILE A 226 16.70 16.12 -10.13
CA ILE A 226 17.41 15.96 -11.41
C ILE A 226 18.29 17.18 -11.69
N ALA A 227 17.78 18.40 -11.46
CA ALA A 227 18.55 19.63 -11.65
C ALA A 227 19.77 19.70 -10.72
N LEU A 228 19.63 19.27 -9.46
CA LEU A 228 20.74 19.19 -8.51
C LEU A 228 21.80 18.18 -8.96
N VAL A 229 21.38 16.98 -9.39
CA VAL A 229 22.30 15.97 -9.93
C VAL A 229 23.03 16.51 -11.15
N TYR A 230 22.32 17.14 -12.08
CA TYR A 230 22.91 17.75 -13.27
C TYR A 230 23.94 18.84 -12.92
N ILE A 231 23.64 19.73 -11.97
CA ILE A 231 24.58 20.75 -11.51
C ILE A 231 25.79 20.11 -10.82
N ALA A 232 25.58 19.05 -10.05
CA ALA A 232 26.65 18.32 -9.36
C ALA A 232 27.58 17.64 -10.35
N GLU A 233 27.04 16.91 -11.34
CA GLU A 233 27.84 16.27 -12.41
C GLU A 233 28.59 17.30 -13.25
N LYS A 234 27.94 18.40 -13.63
CA LYS A 234 28.61 19.47 -14.41
C LYS A 234 29.76 20.13 -13.64
N ARG A 235 29.72 20.12 -12.32
CA ARG A 235 30.78 20.65 -11.44
C ARG A 235 31.78 19.59 -10.99
N ALA A 236 31.54 18.33 -11.31
CA ALA A 236 32.48 17.27 -10.99
C ALA A 236 33.77 17.53 -11.80
N PRO A 237 34.95 17.43 -11.16
CA PRO A 237 36.21 17.50 -11.89
C PRO A 237 36.26 16.36 -12.92
N ASP A 238 36.92 16.60 -14.06
CA ASP A 238 37.15 15.55 -15.04
C ASP A 238 37.78 14.34 -14.35
N PRO A 239 37.32 13.11 -14.66
CA PRO A 239 37.87 11.91 -14.05
C PRO A 239 39.37 11.89 -14.31
N ASP A 240 40.13 11.69 -13.23
CA ASP A 240 41.58 11.68 -13.30
C ASP A 240 42.02 10.63 -14.34
N VAL A 241 42.94 11.02 -15.22
CA VAL A 241 43.39 10.15 -16.30
C VAL A 241 44.14 9.01 -15.63
N ILE A 242 43.48 7.86 -15.52
CA ILE A 242 44.08 6.66 -14.96
C ILE A 242 45.36 6.40 -15.77
N PRO A 243 46.54 6.36 -15.14
CA PRO A 243 47.76 6.07 -15.86
C PRO A 243 47.59 4.73 -16.60
N PRO A 244 48.20 4.58 -17.79
CA PRO A 244 48.15 3.31 -18.49
C PRO A 244 48.61 2.19 -17.55
N LEU A 245 47.96 1.02 -17.63
CA LEU A 245 48.25 -0.11 -16.74
C LEU A 245 49.76 -0.31 -16.62
N THR A 246 50.20 -0.43 -15.37
CA THR A 246 51.58 -0.83 -15.07
C THR A 246 51.84 -2.22 -15.62
N GLU A 247 53.11 -2.53 -15.92
CA GLU A 247 53.47 -3.85 -16.45
C GLU A 247 53.07 -4.97 -15.49
N GLU A 248 53.09 -4.74 -14.17
CA GLU A 248 52.59 -5.72 -13.20
C GLU A 248 51.07 -5.95 -13.32
N GLU A 249 50.28 -4.91 -13.50
CA GLU A 249 48.83 -5.02 -13.68
C GLU A 249 48.46 -5.68 -15.02
N LYS A 250 49.23 -5.43 -16.08
CA LYS A 250 49.03 -6.11 -17.38
C LYS A 250 49.22 -7.61 -17.25
N ILE A 251 50.22 -8.07 -16.49
CA ILE A 251 50.46 -9.50 -16.27
C ILE A 251 49.29 -10.14 -15.52
N VAL A 252 48.72 -9.44 -14.52
CA VAL A 252 47.54 -9.93 -13.79
C VAL A 252 46.32 -10.01 -14.71
N VAL A 253 46.08 -8.98 -15.53
CA VAL A 253 44.98 -8.96 -16.49
C VAL A 253 45.16 -10.03 -17.58
N GLU A 254 46.39 -10.25 -18.05
CA GLU A 254 46.71 -11.28 -19.02
C GLU A 254 46.53 -12.68 -18.44
N ALA A 255 46.94 -12.92 -17.19
CA ALA A 255 46.72 -14.19 -16.49
C ALA A 255 45.22 -14.49 -16.32
N VAL A 256 44.42 -13.49 -15.96
CA VAL A 256 42.95 -13.61 -15.83
C VAL A 256 42.28 -13.80 -17.20
N LEU A 257 42.78 -13.15 -18.25
CA LEU A 257 42.29 -13.34 -19.62
C LEU A 257 42.62 -14.75 -20.12
N ARG A 258 43.85 -15.24 -19.94
CA ARG A 258 44.26 -16.59 -20.32
C ARG A 258 43.47 -17.66 -19.58
N SER A 259 43.21 -17.46 -18.28
CA SER A 259 42.41 -18.41 -17.49
C SER A 259 40.95 -18.45 -17.90
N ASN A 260 40.36 -17.33 -18.31
CA ASN A 260 38.94 -17.27 -18.70
C ASN A 260 38.70 -17.57 -20.18
N LEU A 261 39.67 -17.31 -21.05
CA LEU A 261 39.58 -17.60 -22.50
C LEU A 261 39.99 -19.03 -22.86
N ASN A 262 40.32 -19.88 -21.87
CA ASN A 262 40.87 -21.23 -22.10
C ASN A 262 42.06 -21.23 -23.07
N LEU A 263 42.82 -20.15 -23.11
CA LEU A 263 44.13 -20.10 -23.76
C LEU A 263 45.13 -20.73 -22.80
N MET A 264 44.92 -22.00 -22.43
CA MET A 264 46.02 -22.81 -21.97
C MET A 264 46.95 -22.97 -23.15
N GLU A 265 48.15 -22.43 -23.01
CA GLU A 265 49.26 -22.59 -23.93
C GLU A 265 49.33 -24.04 -24.41
N GLY A 266 49.11 -24.23 -25.70
CA GLY A 266 49.88 -25.21 -26.43
C GLY A 266 51.27 -24.62 -26.60
N GLU A 267 52.17 -24.95 -25.69
CA GLU A 267 53.61 -24.96 -25.96
C GLU A 267 54.15 -26.32 -25.49
N GLU A 268 54.56 -27.09 -26.50
CA GLU A 268 55.54 -28.20 -26.56
C GLU A 268 55.76 -29.12 -25.35
#